data_AF-A0A958GWC9-F1
#
_entry.id   AF-A0A958GWC9-F1
#
_cell.length_a   1.000
_cell.length_b   1.000
_cell.length_c   1.000
_cell.angle_alpha   90.00
_cell.angle_beta   90.00
_cell.angle_gamma   90.00
#
_symmetry.space_group_name_H-M   'P 1'
#
loop_
_entity.id
_entity.type
_entity.pdbx_description
1 polymer ?
#
loop_
_entity_poly.entity_id
_entity_poly.type
_entity_poly.pdbx_seq_one_letter_code
_entity_poly.pdbx_strand_id
1 'polypeptide(L)'
;MEPTLTAYGTWSGGRYMHFGKPVSDADYLKAFQHAFDKGVRTFMTADVYGEGAASEKLGEALRHMDRDLVSLVGMIGHDFYEGQRDGPKGFPRFTDPRLRGPDKYYDFLNMAAQKELARLGADHFDVLLLHNPDFTGYSSEAVWEAFGRLKEEGLTKSLGVAPGPANGFTLDLIHCYEKFGEQIDWAMIILNPFEPWPGELCLPAAAKHGVKTITRVVDYGGMFHGDLKPGSRLPMSDHRAFRPAGWIEAAAEKLEKIRPIADKHGLTPLQLACQWNLAHETVECVAPTVVIEHDPDARSIFEKIDDLAATPAEVKLSEEEVDQMRAVGQNKGCMALKGGSRQYLGEPQADQWNMPPELEEVAKRWDIEPDRDLYYSDDPRDLREKGMPIAGTAQAHDTRLYVQLQVFTEAHDESGIIEAVKGSGLEAVVYANVNDPRGVGVAIFTEDPTDFVTKARALYNSEPFADCMLLPDMTMIGRTYGFGREPDIKDWVLNHARRHAYNEDFQWAVWYPLRRNGEFYQLTKAEQGKILMEHGMIGRNFGSAGYAGDIRLESFGLDANDNEFVIGVVTPRLEWASKLIQAMRPTTQTSKYMDSLGPFFVGKKIWQSGPLKHMEN
;
A
#
# COMPACT_ATOMS: atom_id res chain seq x y z
N MET A 1 15.93 1.17 -35.47
CA MET A 1 16.88 1.55 -34.42
C MET A 1 16.27 1.08 -33.12
N GLU A 2 16.98 0.32 -32.29
CA GLU A 2 16.46 -0.03 -30.97
C GLU A 2 16.27 1.24 -30.11
N PRO A 3 15.35 1.26 -29.14
CA PRO A 3 15.30 2.29 -28.11
C PRO A 3 16.68 2.59 -27.52
N THR A 4 16.99 3.87 -27.40
CA THR A 4 18.19 4.40 -26.75
C THR A 4 17.99 4.57 -25.26
N LEU A 5 19.08 4.83 -24.53
CA LEU A 5 19.12 4.99 -23.07
C LEU A 5 17.97 5.84 -22.50
N THR A 6 17.66 6.97 -23.15
CA THR A 6 16.60 7.88 -22.71
C THR A 6 15.54 8.05 -23.80
N ALA A 7 14.29 8.22 -23.37
CA ALA A 7 13.16 8.47 -24.23
C ALA A 7 12.36 9.70 -23.81
N TYR A 8 11.78 10.38 -24.80
CA TYR A 8 10.89 11.52 -24.60
C TYR A 8 9.49 11.19 -25.15
N GLY A 9 8.51 11.10 -24.24
CA GLY A 9 7.15 10.69 -24.55
C GLY A 9 6.16 11.85 -24.71
N THR A 10 5.16 11.68 -25.58
CA THR A 10 4.13 12.70 -25.87
C THR A 10 3.20 13.02 -24.69
N TRP A 11 3.22 12.25 -23.61
CA TRP A 11 2.52 12.59 -22.36
C TRP A 11 3.16 13.77 -21.59
N SER A 12 4.41 14.13 -21.93
CA SER A 12 5.14 15.26 -21.35
C SER A 12 4.50 16.61 -21.70
N GLY A 13 4.91 17.68 -21.01
CA GLY A 13 4.43 19.05 -21.26
C GLY A 13 3.00 19.34 -20.81
N GLY A 14 2.33 18.42 -20.10
CA GLY A 14 1.03 18.64 -19.45
C GLY A 14 -0.17 18.86 -20.38
N ARG A 15 0.02 18.69 -21.70
CA ARG A 15 -0.98 19.07 -22.71
C ARG A 15 -2.11 18.06 -22.88
N TYR A 16 -1.78 16.77 -22.99
CA TYR A 16 -2.75 15.71 -23.29
C TYR A 16 -3.09 14.82 -22.09
N MET A 17 -2.19 14.78 -21.12
CA MET A 17 -2.30 13.90 -19.94
C MET A 17 -2.39 14.69 -18.63
N HIS A 18 -2.61 16.01 -18.68
CA HIS A 18 -2.81 16.94 -17.56
C HIS A 18 -1.89 16.72 -16.34
N PHE A 19 -0.58 16.55 -16.59
CA PHE A 19 0.47 16.54 -15.59
C PHE A 19 1.22 17.89 -15.61
N GLY A 20 1.16 18.65 -14.53
CA GLY A 20 1.77 19.98 -14.47
C GLY A 20 1.04 21.00 -15.33
N LYS A 21 1.72 22.12 -15.60
CA LYS A 21 1.21 23.21 -16.42
C LYS A 21 1.31 22.84 -17.92
N PRO A 22 0.23 23.02 -18.69
CA PRO A 22 0.26 22.76 -20.13
C PRO A 22 1.18 23.76 -20.84
N VAL A 23 2.08 23.24 -21.68
CA VAL A 23 2.91 24.07 -22.56
C VAL A 23 2.15 24.52 -23.81
N SER A 24 2.58 25.64 -24.40
CA SER A 24 2.03 26.12 -25.67
C SER A 24 2.31 25.14 -26.82
N ASP A 25 1.55 25.21 -27.91
CA ASP A 25 1.81 24.37 -29.10
C ASP A 25 3.22 24.57 -29.65
N ALA A 26 3.64 25.82 -29.71
CA ALA A 26 4.95 26.19 -30.22
C ALA A 26 6.07 25.63 -29.34
N ASP A 27 5.92 25.70 -28.01
CA ASP A 27 6.93 25.17 -27.09
C ASP A 27 6.91 23.64 -27.04
N TYR A 28 5.74 23.01 -27.23
CA TYR A 28 5.62 21.56 -27.33
C TYR A 28 6.41 21.01 -28.53
N LEU A 29 6.25 21.61 -29.71
CA LEU A 29 7.03 21.24 -30.90
C LEU A 29 8.53 21.51 -30.73
N LYS A 30 8.88 22.68 -30.17
CA LYS A 30 10.28 23.01 -29.87
C LYS A 30 10.89 22.05 -28.87
N ALA A 31 10.14 21.53 -27.92
CA ALA A 31 10.65 20.57 -26.93
C ALA A 31 11.12 19.27 -27.60
N PHE A 32 10.38 18.75 -28.59
CA PHE A 32 10.84 17.59 -29.37
C PHE A 32 12.11 17.88 -30.16
N GLN A 33 12.17 19.00 -30.88
CA GLN A 33 13.36 19.40 -31.61
C GLN A 33 14.57 19.57 -30.67
N HIS A 34 14.36 20.24 -29.53
CA HIS A 34 15.39 20.46 -28.53
C HIS A 34 15.89 19.14 -27.92
N ALA A 35 14.99 18.20 -27.63
CA ALA A 35 15.38 16.87 -27.16
C ALA A 35 16.25 16.14 -28.20
N PHE A 36 15.88 16.20 -29.48
CA PHE A 36 16.68 15.65 -30.57
C PHE A 36 18.05 16.34 -30.67
N ASP A 37 18.09 17.66 -30.64
CA ASP A 37 19.34 18.43 -30.73
C ASP A 37 20.30 18.12 -29.56
N LYS A 38 19.75 17.78 -28.39
CA LYS A 38 20.51 17.43 -27.18
C LYS A 38 20.94 15.98 -27.09
N GLY A 39 20.49 15.12 -28.02
CA GLY A 39 20.93 13.74 -28.11
C GLY A 39 19.89 12.68 -27.74
N VAL A 40 18.66 13.06 -27.39
CA VAL A 40 17.56 12.09 -27.22
C VAL A 40 17.19 11.55 -28.60
N ARG A 41 17.12 10.23 -28.75
CA ARG A 41 16.83 9.57 -30.04
C ARG A 41 15.55 8.74 -30.00
N THR A 42 15.05 8.41 -28.81
CA THR A 42 13.81 7.64 -28.65
C THR A 42 12.63 8.56 -28.37
N PHE A 43 11.63 8.52 -29.26
CA PHE A 43 10.40 9.28 -29.13
C PHE A 43 9.20 8.34 -29.07
N MET A 44 8.30 8.59 -28.14
CA MET A 44 7.22 7.64 -27.81
C MET A 44 5.86 8.30 -27.84
N THR A 45 4.85 7.58 -28.35
CA THR A 45 3.46 8.02 -28.32
C THR A 45 2.49 6.84 -28.20
N ALA A 46 1.24 7.14 -27.89
CA ALA A 46 0.13 6.19 -27.96
C ALA A 46 -1.01 6.80 -28.76
N ASP A 47 -1.69 5.99 -29.57
CA ASP A 47 -2.76 6.44 -30.46
C ASP A 47 -3.92 7.13 -29.72
N VAL A 48 -4.21 6.66 -28.51
CA VAL A 48 -5.29 7.18 -27.66
C VAL A 48 -4.97 8.54 -27.02
N TYR A 49 -3.70 8.98 -26.98
CA TYR A 49 -3.33 10.24 -26.33
C TYR A 49 -3.88 11.45 -27.10
N GLY A 50 -4.83 12.15 -26.46
CA GLY A 50 -5.58 13.21 -27.13
C GLY A 50 -6.35 12.71 -28.35
N GLU A 51 -6.75 11.43 -28.37
CA GLU A 51 -7.47 10.79 -29.49
C GLU A 51 -6.72 10.94 -30.83
N GLY A 52 -5.39 10.86 -30.78
CA GLY A 52 -4.47 10.97 -31.92
C GLY A 52 -3.78 12.33 -32.05
N ALA A 53 -4.25 13.38 -31.37
CA ALA A 53 -3.68 14.72 -31.47
C ALA A 53 -2.23 14.80 -30.98
N ALA A 54 -1.85 13.97 -30.00
CA ALA A 54 -0.47 13.89 -29.53
C ALA A 54 0.47 13.37 -30.63
N SER A 55 0.03 12.36 -31.37
CA SER A 55 0.79 11.72 -32.44
C SER A 55 0.87 12.59 -33.70
N GLU A 56 -0.18 13.36 -34.02
CA GLU A 56 -0.10 14.40 -35.06
C GLU A 56 0.99 15.42 -34.73
N LYS A 57 1.07 15.88 -33.47
CA LYS A 57 2.11 16.83 -33.06
C LYS A 57 3.52 16.23 -33.06
N LEU A 58 3.68 14.97 -32.67
CA LEU A 58 4.96 14.29 -32.83
C LEU A 58 5.33 14.17 -34.32
N GLY A 59 4.38 13.81 -35.18
CA GLY A 59 4.57 13.76 -36.62
C GLY A 59 4.97 15.11 -37.23
N GLU A 60 4.43 16.21 -36.71
CA GLU A 60 4.88 17.56 -37.07
C GLU A 60 6.37 17.80 -36.74
N ALA A 61 6.82 17.37 -35.56
CA ALA A 61 8.22 17.50 -35.15
C ALA A 61 9.16 16.57 -35.94
N LEU A 62 8.75 15.32 -36.19
CA LEU A 62 9.57 14.31 -36.89
C LEU A 62 9.94 14.72 -38.31
N ARG A 63 9.12 15.53 -39.00
CA ARG A 63 9.44 16.06 -40.34
C ARG A 63 10.70 16.92 -40.38
N HIS A 64 11.17 17.39 -39.22
CA HIS A 64 12.37 18.20 -39.07
C HIS A 64 13.56 17.41 -38.52
N MET A 65 13.39 16.11 -38.30
CA MET A 65 14.42 15.20 -37.79
C MET A 65 14.83 14.21 -38.86
N ASP A 66 16.08 13.77 -38.83
CA ASP A 66 16.51 12.64 -39.64
C ASP A 66 15.90 11.35 -39.07
N ARG A 67 15.01 10.71 -39.84
CA ARG A 67 14.28 9.50 -39.41
C ARG A 67 15.22 8.35 -39.08
N ASP A 68 16.39 8.27 -39.72
CA ASP A 68 17.39 7.23 -39.48
C ASP A 68 18.11 7.42 -38.14
N LEU A 69 18.01 8.61 -37.55
CA LEU A 69 18.52 8.92 -36.22
C LEU A 69 17.44 8.78 -35.13
N VAL A 70 16.21 8.40 -35.47
CA VAL A 70 15.11 8.29 -34.52
C VAL A 70 14.74 6.83 -34.27
N SER A 71 14.56 6.46 -33.00
CA SER A 71 13.82 5.28 -32.59
C SER A 71 12.38 5.70 -32.25
N LEU A 72 11.42 5.30 -33.09
CA LEU A 72 10.02 5.65 -32.92
C LEU A 72 9.26 4.51 -32.23
N VAL A 73 8.73 4.77 -31.03
CA VAL A 73 7.95 3.80 -30.26
C VAL A 73 6.47 4.20 -30.25
N GLY A 74 5.63 3.34 -30.82
CA GLY A 74 4.17 3.48 -30.84
C GLY A 74 3.48 2.57 -29.83
N MET A 75 2.25 2.90 -29.47
CA MET A 75 1.42 2.07 -28.60
C MET A 75 -0.03 2.09 -29.08
N ILE A 76 -0.64 0.90 -29.21
CA ILE A 76 -2.03 0.72 -29.65
C ILE A 76 -2.75 -0.33 -28.79
N GLY A 77 -4.07 -0.26 -28.68
CA GLY A 77 -4.86 -1.26 -27.94
C GLY A 77 -6.18 -0.72 -27.35
N HIS A 78 -6.35 0.59 -27.30
CA HIS A 78 -7.63 1.22 -26.95
C HIS A 78 -8.47 1.41 -28.20
N ASP A 79 -9.75 1.10 -28.12
CA ASP A 79 -10.68 1.37 -29.19
C ASP A 79 -11.42 2.68 -28.97
N PHE A 80 -10.84 3.76 -29.50
CA PHE A 80 -11.49 5.06 -29.62
C PHE A 80 -12.09 5.31 -31.02
N TYR A 81 -12.09 4.28 -31.87
CA TYR A 81 -12.61 4.37 -33.24
C TYR A 81 -14.09 3.96 -33.30
N GLU A 82 -14.43 2.86 -32.64
CA GLU A 82 -15.78 2.30 -32.54
C GLU A 82 -16.28 2.30 -31.08
N GLY A 83 -15.37 2.27 -30.11
CA GLY A 83 -15.69 2.24 -28.69
C GLY A 83 -16.13 3.60 -28.13
N GLN A 84 -17.03 3.57 -27.14
CA GLN A 84 -17.44 4.76 -26.39
C GLN A 84 -16.57 4.93 -25.14
N ARG A 85 -16.16 6.17 -24.87
CA ARG A 85 -15.39 6.51 -23.67
C ARG A 85 -16.25 6.38 -22.41
N ASP A 86 -15.82 5.55 -21.46
CA ASP A 86 -16.50 5.33 -20.18
C ASP A 86 -15.90 6.20 -19.06
N GLY A 87 -16.15 7.51 -19.14
CA GLY A 87 -15.72 8.48 -18.12
C GLY A 87 -14.23 8.35 -17.76
N PRO A 88 -13.88 8.28 -16.46
CA PRO A 88 -12.48 8.11 -16.02
C PRO A 88 -11.83 6.78 -16.42
N LYS A 89 -12.60 5.74 -16.78
CA LYS A 89 -12.06 4.43 -17.19
C LYS A 89 -11.44 4.47 -18.60
N GLY A 90 -11.72 5.53 -19.36
CA GLY A 90 -11.19 5.72 -20.71
C GLY A 90 -11.93 4.91 -21.76
N PHE A 91 -11.26 4.65 -22.88
CA PHE A 91 -11.79 3.84 -23.97
C PHE A 91 -11.67 2.33 -23.67
N PRO A 92 -12.61 1.50 -24.14
CA PRO A 92 -12.53 0.05 -24.02
C PRO A 92 -11.26 -0.49 -24.71
N ARG A 93 -10.80 -1.65 -24.27
CA ARG A 93 -9.74 -2.37 -24.99
C ARG A 93 -10.32 -3.00 -26.24
N PHE A 94 -9.50 -3.13 -27.27
CA PHE A 94 -9.95 -3.70 -28.54
C PHE A 94 -10.42 -5.16 -28.43
N THR A 95 -10.00 -5.84 -27.37
CA THR A 95 -10.37 -7.20 -26.96
C THR A 95 -11.74 -7.29 -26.29
N ASP A 96 -12.40 -6.16 -26.00
CA ASP A 96 -13.72 -6.15 -25.37
C ASP A 96 -14.71 -6.98 -26.22
N PRO A 97 -15.31 -8.04 -25.64
CA PRO A 97 -16.16 -8.96 -26.39
C PRO A 97 -17.45 -8.29 -26.92
N ARG A 98 -17.79 -7.09 -26.43
CA ARG A 98 -18.91 -6.30 -26.95
C ARG A 98 -18.59 -5.61 -28.27
N LEU A 99 -17.31 -5.45 -28.59
CA LEU A 99 -16.83 -4.80 -29.83
C LEU A 99 -16.57 -5.84 -30.91
N ARG A 100 -15.81 -6.90 -30.59
CA ARG A 100 -15.35 -7.88 -31.59
C ARG A 100 -14.93 -9.21 -30.99
N GLY A 101 -14.93 -10.23 -31.86
CA GLY A 101 -14.35 -11.55 -31.59
C GLY A 101 -12.88 -11.66 -32.05
N PRO A 102 -12.21 -12.76 -31.68
CA PRO A 102 -10.79 -12.97 -31.98
C PRO A 102 -10.43 -12.93 -33.47
N ASP A 103 -11.35 -13.32 -34.35
CA ASP A 103 -11.20 -13.31 -35.80
C ASP A 103 -10.97 -11.90 -36.38
N LYS A 104 -11.29 -10.85 -35.62
CA LYS A 104 -11.16 -9.44 -36.02
C LYS A 104 -10.05 -8.68 -35.30
N TYR A 105 -9.27 -9.34 -34.44
CA TYR A 105 -8.18 -8.68 -33.71
C TYR A 105 -7.11 -8.12 -34.65
N TYR A 106 -6.71 -8.89 -35.67
CA TYR A 106 -5.76 -8.42 -36.68
C TYR A 106 -6.31 -7.19 -37.44
N ASP A 107 -7.57 -7.23 -37.89
CA ASP A 107 -8.16 -6.12 -38.64
C ASP A 107 -8.12 -4.81 -37.84
N PHE A 108 -8.44 -4.88 -36.54
CA PHE A 108 -8.33 -3.72 -35.65
C PHE A 108 -6.89 -3.26 -35.47
N LEU A 109 -5.97 -4.17 -35.12
CA LEU A 109 -4.59 -3.84 -34.82
C LEU A 109 -3.87 -3.26 -36.04
N ASN A 110 -4.08 -3.84 -37.22
CA ASN A 110 -3.56 -3.32 -38.48
C ASN A 110 -4.14 -1.93 -38.80
N MET A 111 -5.46 -1.75 -38.66
CA MET A 111 -6.09 -0.44 -38.87
C MET A 111 -5.55 0.63 -37.92
N ALA A 112 -5.44 0.32 -36.62
CA ALA A 112 -4.91 1.24 -35.62
C ALA A 112 -3.45 1.60 -35.90
N ALA A 113 -2.60 0.62 -36.23
CA ALA A 113 -1.21 0.83 -36.58
C ALA A 113 -1.05 1.72 -37.82
N GLN A 114 -1.79 1.44 -38.91
CA GLN A 114 -1.74 2.24 -40.14
C GLN A 114 -2.22 3.68 -39.92
N LYS A 115 -3.30 3.88 -39.16
CA LYS A 115 -3.78 5.24 -38.84
C LYS A 115 -2.78 6.01 -37.98
N GLU A 116 -2.13 5.32 -37.05
CA GLU A 116 -1.14 5.94 -36.18
C GLU A 116 0.13 6.33 -36.94
N LEU A 117 0.64 5.45 -37.80
CA LEU A 117 1.74 5.75 -38.72
C LEU A 117 1.42 6.92 -39.65
N ALA A 118 0.18 6.97 -40.18
CA ALA A 118 -0.28 8.08 -41.00
C ALA A 118 -0.29 9.42 -40.24
N ARG A 119 -0.74 9.44 -38.97
CA ARG A 119 -0.68 10.63 -38.11
C ARG A 119 0.76 11.08 -37.86
N LEU A 120 1.67 10.13 -37.66
CA LEU A 120 3.09 10.38 -37.44
C LEU A 120 3.84 10.76 -38.71
N GLY A 121 3.28 10.47 -39.90
CA GLY A 121 3.98 10.63 -41.17
C GLY A 121 5.20 9.70 -41.28
N ALA A 122 5.10 8.49 -40.73
CA ALA A 122 6.16 7.49 -40.72
C ALA A 122 5.71 6.21 -41.43
N ASP A 123 6.66 5.46 -42.01
CA ASP A 123 6.36 4.21 -42.73
C ASP A 123 6.31 2.99 -41.79
N HIS A 124 7.06 3.03 -40.69
CA HIS A 124 7.13 1.95 -39.69
C HIS A 124 7.48 2.47 -38.29
N PHE A 125 7.08 1.71 -37.27
CA PHE A 125 7.57 1.84 -35.89
C PHE A 125 8.88 1.08 -35.72
N ASP A 126 9.80 1.62 -34.92
CA ASP A 126 10.93 0.81 -34.49
C ASP A 126 10.50 -0.17 -33.40
N VAL A 127 9.59 0.24 -32.49
CA VAL A 127 8.93 -0.66 -31.54
C VAL A 127 7.44 -0.32 -31.47
N LEU A 128 6.58 -1.33 -31.48
CA LEU A 128 5.14 -1.19 -31.26
C LEU A 128 4.73 -1.97 -30.00
N LEU A 129 4.15 -1.29 -29.01
CA LEU A 129 3.73 -1.90 -27.76
C LEU A 129 2.20 -2.08 -27.70
N LEU A 130 1.75 -3.21 -27.16
CA LEU A 130 0.36 -3.43 -26.81
C LEU A 130 0.00 -2.61 -25.56
N HIS A 131 -0.90 -1.63 -25.71
CA HIS A 131 -1.16 -0.62 -24.69
C HIS A 131 -2.25 -1.05 -23.69
N ASN A 132 -1.87 -1.11 -22.41
CA ASN A 132 -2.72 -1.41 -21.27
C ASN A 132 -3.62 -2.64 -21.47
N PRO A 133 -3.12 -3.80 -21.94
CA PRO A 133 -3.97 -4.95 -22.24
C PRO A 133 -4.80 -5.37 -21.02
N ASP A 134 -5.98 -5.92 -21.29
CA ASP A 134 -6.77 -6.63 -20.29
C ASP A 134 -6.31 -8.09 -20.19
N PHE A 135 -7.00 -8.91 -19.40
CA PHE A 135 -6.69 -10.34 -19.28
C PHE A 135 -6.55 -11.05 -20.63
N THR A 136 -7.45 -10.76 -21.58
CA THR A 136 -7.41 -11.35 -22.92
C THR A 136 -6.19 -10.87 -23.69
N GLY A 137 -5.86 -9.58 -23.62
CA GLY A 137 -4.65 -9.03 -24.24
C GLY A 137 -3.35 -9.65 -23.71
N TYR A 138 -3.28 -10.00 -22.42
CA TYR A 138 -2.11 -10.68 -21.84
C TYR A 138 -1.99 -12.16 -22.21
N SER A 139 -3.10 -12.86 -22.45
CA SER A 139 -3.12 -14.35 -22.45
C SER A 139 -3.50 -14.98 -23.80
N SER A 140 -4.14 -14.24 -24.70
CA SER A 140 -4.70 -14.77 -25.94
C SER A 140 -3.67 -14.97 -27.04
N GLU A 141 -3.55 -16.20 -27.56
CA GLU A 141 -2.74 -16.50 -28.75
C GLU A 141 -3.20 -15.70 -29.97
N ALA A 142 -4.50 -15.59 -30.19
CA ALA A 142 -5.04 -14.83 -31.32
C ALA A 142 -4.66 -13.34 -31.28
N VAL A 143 -4.43 -12.76 -30.09
CA VAL A 143 -3.93 -11.38 -29.96
C VAL A 143 -2.47 -11.30 -30.39
N TRP A 144 -1.63 -12.18 -29.86
CA TRP A 144 -0.18 -12.15 -30.13
C TRP A 144 0.15 -12.60 -31.56
N GLU A 145 -0.57 -13.57 -32.13
CA GLU A 145 -0.49 -13.91 -33.56
C GLU A 145 -0.87 -12.71 -34.45
N ALA A 146 -1.98 -12.02 -34.12
CA ALA A 146 -2.40 -10.83 -34.84
C ALA A 146 -1.38 -9.69 -34.74
N PHE A 147 -0.75 -9.52 -33.57
CA PHE A 147 0.27 -8.50 -33.34
C PHE A 147 1.59 -8.85 -34.04
N GLY A 148 1.97 -10.14 -34.04
CA GLY A 148 3.09 -10.71 -34.79
C GLY A 148 3.03 -10.42 -36.28
N ARG A 149 1.83 -10.55 -36.88
CA ARG A 149 1.61 -10.22 -38.30
C ARG A 149 1.94 -8.78 -38.66
N LEU A 150 1.78 -7.82 -37.73
CA LEU A 150 2.19 -6.42 -38.00
C LEU A 150 3.71 -6.29 -38.19
N LYS A 151 4.50 -7.11 -37.49
CA LYS A 151 5.96 -7.18 -37.66
C LYS A 151 6.31 -7.86 -38.99
N GLU A 152 5.62 -8.93 -39.36
CA GLU A 152 5.79 -9.61 -40.65
C GLU A 152 5.47 -8.70 -41.86
N GLU A 153 4.47 -7.84 -41.72
CA GLU A 153 4.04 -6.87 -42.74
C GLU A 153 4.90 -5.60 -42.77
N GLY A 154 5.90 -5.51 -41.88
CA GLY A 154 6.85 -4.40 -41.85
C GLY A 154 6.35 -3.11 -41.21
N LEU A 155 5.18 -3.13 -40.56
CA LEU A 155 4.64 -1.96 -39.84
C LEU A 155 5.44 -1.65 -38.56
N THR A 156 6.14 -2.64 -38.03
CA THR A 156 7.07 -2.47 -36.90
C THR A 156 8.26 -3.41 -37.00
N LYS A 157 9.40 -3.03 -36.42
CA LYS A 157 10.59 -3.89 -36.35
C LYS A 157 10.59 -4.79 -35.11
N SER A 158 10.05 -4.29 -34.01
CA SER A 158 10.00 -4.99 -32.73
C SER A 158 8.64 -4.83 -32.06
N LEU A 159 8.26 -5.79 -31.23
CA LEU A 159 6.99 -5.80 -30.51
C LEU A 159 7.21 -5.73 -29.01
N GLY A 160 6.17 -5.30 -28.30
CA GLY A 160 6.22 -5.32 -26.85
C GLY A 160 4.89 -5.13 -26.16
N VAL A 161 4.93 -4.99 -24.83
CA VAL A 161 3.76 -4.79 -23.97
C VAL A 161 3.94 -3.59 -23.05
N ALA A 162 2.90 -2.78 -22.87
CA ALA A 162 2.89 -1.60 -22.02
C ALA A 162 1.72 -1.67 -21.01
N PRO A 163 1.86 -2.37 -19.88
CA PRO A 163 0.86 -2.43 -18.79
C PRO A 163 0.51 -1.04 -18.21
N GLY A 164 -0.74 -0.85 -17.77
CA GLY A 164 -1.16 0.40 -17.14
C GLY A 164 -2.65 0.73 -17.23
N PRO A 165 -3.08 1.93 -16.76
CA PRO A 165 -2.24 3.04 -16.32
C PRO A 165 -1.59 2.86 -14.94
N ALA A 166 -2.13 1.97 -14.10
CA ALA A 166 -1.66 1.71 -12.73
C ALA A 166 -0.80 0.43 -12.63
N ASN A 167 -0.16 0.26 -11.47
CA ASN A 167 0.62 -0.93 -11.13
C ASN A 167 -0.25 -2.14 -10.75
N GLY A 168 0.33 -3.34 -10.85
CA GLY A 168 -0.26 -4.57 -10.29
C GLY A 168 -0.35 -5.77 -11.23
N PHE A 169 -0.23 -5.57 -12.54
CA PHE A 169 -0.27 -6.63 -13.56
C PHE A 169 0.95 -7.58 -13.55
N THR A 170 1.59 -7.78 -12.39
CA THR A 170 2.87 -8.48 -12.23
C THR A 170 2.78 -9.93 -12.71
N LEU A 171 1.81 -10.71 -12.22
CA LEU A 171 1.66 -12.11 -12.64
C LEU A 171 1.19 -12.20 -14.09
N ASP A 172 0.36 -11.27 -14.54
CA ASP A 172 -0.13 -11.20 -15.92
C ASP A 172 1.03 -10.97 -16.91
N LEU A 173 1.95 -10.06 -16.57
CA LEU A 173 3.16 -9.80 -17.36
C LEU A 173 4.11 -10.99 -17.36
N ILE A 174 4.38 -11.56 -16.20
CA ILE A 174 5.25 -12.75 -16.10
C ILE A 174 4.67 -13.89 -16.94
N HIS A 175 3.36 -14.12 -16.85
CA HIS A 175 2.67 -15.12 -17.67
C HIS A 175 2.78 -14.80 -19.17
N CYS A 176 2.61 -13.52 -19.54
CA CYS A 176 2.75 -13.04 -20.90
C CYS A 176 4.18 -13.30 -21.44
N TYR A 177 5.22 -13.08 -20.64
CA TYR A 177 6.60 -13.38 -21.03
C TYR A 177 6.85 -14.89 -21.17
N GLU A 178 6.31 -15.70 -20.26
CA GLU A 178 6.42 -17.16 -20.34
C GLU A 178 5.82 -17.71 -21.64
N LYS A 179 4.68 -17.16 -22.05
CA LYS A 179 3.91 -17.66 -23.19
C LYS A 179 4.37 -17.07 -24.52
N PHE A 180 4.76 -15.79 -24.54
CA PHE A 180 4.98 -15.03 -25.76
C PHE A 180 6.37 -14.36 -25.83
N GLY A 181 7.30 -14.69 -24.93
CA GLY A 181 8.63 -14.07 -24.86
C GLY A 181 9.43 -14.11 -26.16
N GLU A 182 9.24 -15.13 -27.01
CA GLU A 182 9.89 -15.18 -28.34
C GLU A 182 9.39 -14.10 -29.32
N GLN A 183 8.19 -13.57 -29.09
CA GLN A 183 7.58 -12.50 -29.89
C GLN A 183 7.75 -11.12 -29.24
N ILE A 184 7.99 -11.06 -27.92
CA ILE A 184 8.07 -9.83 -27.14
C ILE A 184 9.53 -9.41 -27.03
N ASP A 185 9.90 -8.35 -27.74
CA ASP A 185 11.25 -7.77 -27.65
C ASP A 185 11.35 -6.80 -26.45
N TRP A 186 10.26 -6.07 -26.14
CA TRP A 186 10.24 -5.01 -25.14
C TRP A 186 9.04 -5.06 -24.18
N ALA A 187 9.24 -4.63 -22.94
CA ALA A 187 8.16 -4.36 -22.00
C ALA A 187 8.32 -2.99 -21.32
N MET A 188 7.25 -2.19 -21.27
CA MET A 188 7.24 -0.90 -20.59
C MET A 188 6.57 -0.97 -19.23
N ILE A 189 7.34 -0.90 -18.14
CA ILE A 189 6.83 -1.02 -16.77
C ILE A 189 6.99 0.26 -15.96
N ILE A 190 6.17 0.46 -14.93
CA ILE A 190 6.41 1.51 -13.94
C ILE A 190 7.50 1.01 -13.00
N LEU A 191 8.59 1.76 -12.89
CA LEU A 191 9.68 1.47 -11.96
C LEU A 191 10.42 2.77 -11.63
N ASN A 192 10.66 3.02 -10.34
CA ASN A 192 11.46 4.14 -9.87
C ASN A 192 11.94 3.91 -8.42
N PRO A 193 12.94 4.67 -7.93
CA PRO A 193 13.50 4.43 -6.61
C PRO A 193 12.53 4.59 -5.44
N PHE A 194 11.39 5.27 -5.61
CA PHE A 194 10.38 5.45 -4.55
C PHE A 194 9.17 4.52 -4.69
N GLU A 195 9.14 3.75 -5.78
CA GLU A 195 8.11 2.78 -6.10
C GLU A 195 8.74 1.54 -6.79
N PRO A 196 9.68 0.83 -6.13
CA PRO A 196 10.24 -0.40 -6.67
C PRO A 196 9.17 -1.51 -6.79
N TRP A 197 8.26 -1.59 -5.81
CA TRP A 197 7.16 -2.54 -5.82
C TRP A 197 5.94 -2.01 -6.59
N PRO A 198 5.23 -2.84 -7.38
CA PRO A 198 5.51 -4.24 -7.68
C PRO A 198 6.29 -4.45 -8.99
N GLY A 199 6.66 -3.37 -9.70
CA GLY A 199 7.28 -3.45 -11.03
C GLY A 199 8.56 -4.30 -11.06
N GLU A 200 9.39 -4.19 -10.02
CA GLU A 200 10.65 -4.92 -9.90
C GLU A 200 10.46 -6.46 -9.91
N LEU A 201 9.32 -6.96 -9.46
CA LEU A 201 9.00 -8.40 -9.45
C LEU A 201 8.93 -9.00 -10.86
N CYS A 202 8.78 -8.17 -11.90
CA CYS A 202 8.71 -8.64 -13.29
C CYS A 202 10.11 -8.82 -13.92
N LEU A 203 11.17 -8.22 -13.35
CA LEU A 203 12.49 -8.16 -13.98
C LEU A 203 13.16 -9.54 -14.12
N PRO A 204 13.09 -10.46 -13.12
CA PRO A 204 13.66 -11.80 -13.29
C PRO A 204 13.03 -12.59 -14.46
N ALA A 205 11.72 -12.39 -14.68
CA ALA A 205 11.00 -13.01 -15.79
C ALA A 205 11.37 -12.37 -17.12
N ALA A 206 11.47 -11.05 -17.16
CA ALA A 206 11.96 -10.36 -18.35
C ALA A 206 13.36 -10.87 -18.75
N ALA A 207 14.29 -10.98 -17.79
CA ALA A 207 15.65 -11.47 -18.03
C ALA A 207 15.66 -12.89 -18.58
N LYS A 208 14.94 -13.81 -17.94
CA LYS A 208 14.86 -15.23 -18.36
C LYS A 208 14.33 -15.40 -19.77
N HIS A 209 13.39 -14.55 -20.18
CA HIS A 209 12.74 -14.62 -21.49
C HIS A 209 13.35 -13.68 -22.53
N GLY A 210 14.47 -13.01 -22.23
CA GLY A 210 15.15 -12.11 -23.17
C GLY A 210 14.37 -10.83 -23.49
N VAL A 211 13.43 -10.43 -22.64
CA VAL A 211 12.61 -9.24 -22.82
C VAL A 211 13.33 -8.04 -22.24
N LYS A 212 13.59 -7.03 -23.07
CA LYS A 212 14.18 -5.75 -22.64
C LYS A 212 13.11 -4.87 -22.00
N THR A 213 13.52 -3.97 -21.12
CA THR A 213 12.58 -3.13 -20.37
C THR A 213 12.79 -1.64 -20.59
N ILE A 214 11.67 -0.94 -20.77
CA ILE A 214 11.55 0.51 -20.75
C ILE A 214 10.90 0.87 -19.42
N THR A 215 11.52 1.71 -18.60
CA THR A 215 10.88 2.13 -17.34
C THR A 215 10.25 3.51 -17.48
N ARG A 216 8.98 3.62 -17.07
CA ARG A 216 8.21 4.87 -17.09
C ARG A 216 7.88 5.34 -15.66
N VAL A 217 7.51 6.61 -15.53
CA VAL A 217 7.29 7.27 -14.22
C VAL A 217 8.57 7.26 -13.37
N VAL A 218 9.73 7.31 -14.04
CA VAL A 218 11.06 7.38 -13.42
C VAL A 218 11.17 8.62 -12.53
N ASP A 219 10.46 9.68 -12.87
CA ASP A 219 10.42 10.97 -12.18
C ASP A 219 9.53 10.99 -10.91
N TYR A 220 8.82 9.89 -10.60
CA TYR A 220 7.88 9.77 -9.48
C TYR A 220 6.84 10.91 -9.41
N GLY A 221 6.29 11.29 -10.56
CA GLY A 221 5.29 12.36 -10.67
C GLY A 221 5.88 13.77 -10.54
N GLY A 222 7.12 13.94 -10.94
CA GLY A 222 7.85 15.21 -10.99
C GLY A 222 8.85 15.43 -9.85
N MET A 223 8.84 14.60 -8.80
CA MET A 223 9.70 14.77 -7.63
C MET A 223 11.19 14.78 -7.97
N PHE A 224 11.63 13.95 -8.91
CA PHE A 224 13.04 13.88 -9.31
C PHE A 224 13.48 15.02 -10.25
N HIS A 225 12.58 15.92 -10.68
CA HIS A 225 13.02 17.16 -11.35
C HIS A 225 13.57 18.20 -10.36
N GLY A 226 13.33 18.00 -9.07
CA GLY A 226 13.88 18.80 -7.98
C GLY A 226 13.19 20.14 -7.76
N ASP A 227 12.12 20.46 -8.50
CA ASP A 227 11.37 21.72 -8.43
C ASP A 227 9.94 21.56 -7.86
N LEU A 228 9.48 20.34 -7.60
CA LEU A 228 8.26 20.09 -6.81
C LEU A 228 8.63 20.06 -5.31
N LYS A 229 8.09 20.97 -4.50
CA LYS A 229 8.52 21.21 -3.11
C LYS A 229 7.44 20.87 -2.09
N PRO A 230 7.80 20.55 -0.83
CA PRO A 230 6.84 20.47 0.27
C PRO A 230 5.97 21.74 0.34
N GLY A 231 4.65 21.55 0.46
CA GLY A 231 3.68 22.65 0.43
C GLY A 231 3.25 23.14 -0.96
N SER A 232 3.83 22.63 -2.06
CA SER A 232 3.34 22.88 -3.43
C SER A 232 1.87 22.46 -3.54
N ARG A 233 1.06 23.28 -4.22
CA ARG A 233 -0.37 23.03 -4.41
C ARG A 233 -0.67 22.64 -5.85
N LEU A 234 -1.21 21.44 -6.02
CA LEU A 234 -1.63 20.94 -7.32
C LEU A 234 -3.12 21.27 -7.53
N PRO A 235 -3.50 21.88 -8.67
CA PRO A 235 -4.91 22.13 -8.97
C PRO A 235 -5.64 20.82 -9.22
N MET A 236 -6.97 20.81 -9.00
CA MET A 236 -7.81 19.62 -9.24
C MET A 236 -7.79 19.10 -10.69
N SER A 237 -7.36 19.94 -11.64
CA SER A 237 -7.16 19.56 -13.04
C SER A 237 -5.87 18.77 -13.27
N ASP A 238 -4.93 18.78 -12.32
CA ASP A 238 -3.69 18.00 -12.40
C ASP A 238 -3.93 16.58 -11.88
N HIS A 239 -3.61 15.55 -12.67
CA HIS A 239 -3.84 14.15 -12.28
C HIS A 239 -3.14 13.76 -10.98
N ARG A 240 -2.04 14.43 -10.63
CA ARG A 240 -1.30 14.15 -9.38
C ARG A 240 -2.04 14.61 -8.13
N ALA A 241 -3.08 15.46 -8.27
CA ALA A 241 -3.94 15.87 -7.15
C ALA A 241 -4.76 14.70 -6.56
N PHE A 242 -4.91 13.59 -7.29
CA PHE A 242 -5.59 12.38 -6.83
C PHE A 242 -4.68 11.40 -6.07
N ARG A 243 -3.39 11.70 -5.92
CA ARG A 243 -2.48 10.92 -5.07
C ARG A 243 -2.81 11.15 -3.58
N PRO A 244 -2.45 10.21 -2.68
CA PRO A 244 -2.71 10.36 -1.25
C PRO A 244 -2.15 11.67 -0.69
N ALA A 245 -2.88 12.31 0.22
CA ALA A 245 -2.41 13.54 0.87
C ALA A 245 -1.04 13.32 1.56
N GLY A 246 -0.15 14.30 1.47
CA GLY A 246 1.20 14.23 2.06
C GLY A 246 2.24 13.50 1.21
N TRP A 247 1.90 13.04 0.00
CA TRP A 247 2.82 12.27 -0.84
C TRP A 247 4.07 13.07 -1.26
N ILE A 248 3.95 14.39 -1.45
CA ILE A 248 5.05 15.28 -1.82
C ILE A 248 6.04 15.40 -0.66
N GLU A 249 5.53 15.63 0.56
CA GLU A 249 6.32 15.71 1.78
C GLU A 249 7.07 14.40 2.04
N ALA A 250 6.37 13.26 1.97
CA ALA A 250 6.98 11.95 2.14
C ALA A 250 8.05 11.66 1.08
N ALA A 251 7.83 12.07 -0.18
CA ALA A 251 8.81 11.91 -1.25
C ALA A 251 10.03 12.82 -1.05
N ALA A 252 9.84 14.05 -0.58
CA ALA A 252 10.93 14.97 -0.27
C ALA A 252 11.82 14.41 0.86
N GLU A 253 11.22 13.83 1.90
CA GLU A 253 11.97 13.16 2.98
C GLU A 253 12.79 11.96 2.45
N LYS A 254 12.22 11.16 1.54
CA LYS A 254 12.95 10.06 0.88
C LYS A 254 14.11 10.61 0.04
N LEU A 255 13.90 11.70 -0.69
CA LEU A 255 14.91 12.30 -1.56
C LEU A 255 16.13 12.79 -0.78
N GLU A 256 15.93 13.43 0.37
CA GLU A 256 17.05 13.85 1.22
C GLU A 256 17.88 12.67 1.75
N LYS A 257 17.28 11.48 1.96
CA LYS A 257 18.01 10.27 2.40
C LYS A 257 18.93 9.70 1.33
N ILE A 258 18.59 9.85 0.05
CA ILE A 258 19.38 9.34 -1.09
C ILE A 258 20.27 10.40 -1.75
N ARG A 259 20.09 11.68 -1.39
CA ARG A 259 20.90 12.80 -1.89
C ARG A 259 22.42 12.58 -1.75
N PRO A 260 22.97 12.03 -0.65
CA PRO A 260 24.40 11.75 -0.56
C PRO A 260 24.96 10.84 -1.66
N ILE A 261 24.14 9.91 -2.18
CA ILE A 261 24.50 9.03 -3.31
C ILE A 261 24.56 9.85 -4.61
N ALA A 262 23.60 10.75 -4.83
CA ALA A 262 23.61 11.67 -5.96
C ALA A 262 24.88 12.53 -5.98
N ASP A 263 25.20 13.15 -4.83
CA ASP A 263 26.34 14.04 -4.67
C ASP A 263 27.67 13.32 -4.92
N LYS A 264 27.80 12.08 -4.43
CA LYS A 264 28.99 11.23 -4.64
C LYS A 264 29.29 11.02 -6.12
N HIS A 265 28.27 10.84 -6.95
CA HIS A 265 28.41 10.53 -8.38
C HIS A 265 28.25 11.74 -9.30
N GLY A 266 28.00 12.92 -8.73
CA GLY A 266 27.73 14.15 -9.46
C GLY A 266 26.47 14.08 -10.31
N LEU A 267 25.42 13.40 -9.81
CA LEU A 267 24.16 13.19 -10.52
C LEU A 267 23.10 14.19 -10.04
N THR A 268 22.29 14.70 -10.98
CA THR A 268 21.04 15.37 -10.60
C THR A 268 20.04 14.36 -10.01
N PRO A 269 18.99 14.80 -9.30
CA PRO A 269 17.97 13.87 -8.82
C PRO A 269 17.31 13.03 -9.93
N LEU A 270 17.07 13.62 -11.11
CA LEU A 270 16.52 12.91 -12.27
C LEU A 270 17.50 11.85 -12.76
N GLN A 271 18.76 12.23 -12.95
CA GLN A 271 19.79 11.30 -13.40
C GLN A 271 20.03 10.19 -12.38
N LEU A 272 19.95 10.46 -11.08
CA LEU A 272 20.03 9.44 -10.04
C LEU A 272 18.88 8.42 -10.18
N ALA A 273 17.65 8.88 -10.40
CA ALA A 273 16.52 7.98 -10.62
C ALA A 273 16.67 7.16 -11.91
N CYS A 274 17.14 7.78 -12.99
CA CYS A 274 17.47 7.07 -14.23
C CYS A 274 18.55 6.00 -14.00
N GLN A 275 19.65 6.35 -13.33
CA GLN A 275 20.78 5.44 -13.07
C GLN A 275 20.38 4.26 -12.18
N TRP A 276 19.49 4.47 -11.20
CA TRP A 276 18.94 3.39 -10.39
C TRP A 276 18.14 2.39 -11.22
N ASN A 277 17.32 2.89 -12.16
CA ASN A 277 16.61 2.03 -13.10
C ASN A 277 17.56 1.27 -14.03
N LEU A 278 18.52 1.97 -14.64
CA LEU A 278 19.49 1.41 -15.58
C LEU A 278 20.47 0.41 -14.94
N ALA A 279 20.56 0.39 -13.61
CA ALA A 279 21.37 -0.59 -12.90
C ALA A 279 20.75 -2.01 -12.89
N HIS A 280 19.48 -2.15 -13.26
CA HIS A 280 18.85 -3.45 -13.44
C HIS A 280 19.16 -4.01 -14.84
N GLU A 281 19.63 -5.26 -14.92
CA GLU A 281 20.13 -5.90 -16.14
C GLU A 281 19.23 -5.73 -17.37
N THR A 282 17.91 -5.86 -17.19
CA THR A 282 16.94 -5.81 -18.30
C THR A 282 16.59 -4.39 -18.73
N VAL A 283 16.93 -3.35 -17.97
CA VAL A 283 16.50 -1.98 -18.22
C VAL A 283 17.47 -1.29 -19.18
N GLU A 284 17.03 -1.11 -20.42
CA GLU A 284 17.83 -0.50 -21.49
C GLU A 284 17.35 0.92 -21.86
N CYS A 285 16.18 1.34 -21.38
CA CYS A 285 15.60 2.64 -21.69
C CYS A 285 14.80 3.23 -20.52
N VAL A 286 14.99 4.52 -20.22
CA VAL A 286 14.22 5.27 -19.21
C VAL A 286 13.38 6.37 -19.86
N ALA A 287 12.11 6.45 -19.48
CA ALA A 287 11.11 7.35 -20.04
C ALA A 287 10.43 8.20 -18.94
N PRO A 288 11.14 9.17 -18.33
CA PRO A 288 10.54 10.07 -17.34
C PRO A 288 9.49 10.99 -17.98
N THR A 289 8.55 11.44 -17.16
CA THR A 289 7.57 12.46 -17.53
C THR A 289 8.17 13.84 -17.33
N VAL A 290 8.31 14.61 -18.41
CA VAL A 290 8.92 15.95 -18.35
C VAL A 290 7.82 17.02 -18.37
N VAL A 291 7.63 17.71 -17.24
CA VAL A 291 6.53 18.68 -17.05
C VAL A 291 7.03 19.97 -16.42
N ILE A 292 6.24 21.04 -16.55
CA ILE A 292 6.47 22.30 -15.83
C ILE A 292 5.57 22.30 -14.59
N GLU A 293 6.11 22.57 -13.41
CA GLU A 293 5.30 22.65 -12.19
C GLU A 293 4.46 23.94 -12.14
N HIS A 294 3.47 23.97 -11.25
CA HIS A 294 2.58 25.14 -11.10
C HIS A 294 3.23 26.28 -10.31
N ASP A 295 4.33 26.00 -9.60
CA ASP A 295 5.06 26.98 -8.81
C ASP A 295 5.79 28.03 -9.69
N PRO A 296 5.89 29.30 -9.27
CA PRO A 296 6.46 30.38 -10.10
C PRO A 296 7.93 30.18 -10.50
N ASP A 297 8.68 29.44 -9.69
CA ASP A 297 10.10 29.13 -9.79
C ASP A 297 10.37 27.73 -10.39
N ALA A 298 9.36 27.14 -11.03
CA ALA A 298 9.47 25.87 -11.75
C ALA A 298 10.54 25.94 -12.86
N ARG A 299 11.30 24.85 -13.01
CA ARG A 299 12.26 24.69 -14.11
C ARG A 299 11.51 24.60 -15.44
N SER A 300 12.09 25.17 -16.49
CA SER A 300 11.53 25.07 -17.84
C SER A 300 11.58 23.64 -18.36
N ILE A 301 10.71 23.34 -19.33
CA ILE A 301 10.71 22.04 -20.01
C ILE A 301 12.06 21.76 -20.70
N PHE A 302 12.73 22.79 -21.24
CA PHE A 302 14.01 22.68 -21.93
C PHE A 302 15.16 22.32 -20.97
N GLU A 303 15.20 22.92 -19.77
CA GLU A 303 16.20 22.59 -18.75
C GLU A 303 16.05 21.15 -18.24
N LYS A 304 14.81 20.64 -18.16
CA LYS A 304 14.55 19.24 -17.77
C LYS A 304 14.90 18.26 -18.90
N ILE A 305 14.73 18.66 -20.17
CA ILE A 305 15.19 17.89 -21.32
C ILE A 305 16.71 17.85 -21.38
N ASP A 306 17.40 18.96 -21.13
CA ASP A 306 18.87 19.00 -21.05
C ASP A 306 19.39 18.04 -19.97
N ASP A 307 18.75 18.03 -18.80
CA ASP A 307 19.06 17.14 -17.67
C ASP A 307 18.90 15.65 -18.05
N LEU A 308 17.77 15.32 -18.69
CA LEU A 308 17.50 13.98 -19.22
C LEU A 308 18.53 13.56 -20.28
N ALA A 309 18.80 14.41 -21.26
CA ALA A 309 19.75 14.13 -22.34
C ALA A 309 21.19 13.93 -21.82
N ALA A 310 21.53 14.58 -20.71
CA ALA A 310 22.82 14.45 -20.04
C ALA A 310 22.94 13.21 -19.13
N THR A 311 21.93 12.32 -19.10
CA THR A 311 22.00 11.06 -18.32
C THR A 311 23.22 10.24 -18.75
N PRO A 312 24.13 9.86 -17.83
CA PRO A 312 25.31 9.08 -18.18
C PRO A 312 24.95 7.72 -18.79
N ALA A 313 25.65 7.32 -19.85
CA ALA A 313 25.44 6.03 -20.49
C ALA A 313 25.97 4.85 -19.66
N GLU A 314 27.06 5.06 -18.93
CA GLU A 314 27.61 4.06 -18.01
C GLU A 314 26.87 4.12 -16.67
N VAL A 315 26.48 2.95 -16.15
CA VAL A 315 25.87 2.81 -14.83
C VAL A 315 26.92 3.15 -13.77
N LYS A 316 26.63 4.18 -12.97
CA LYS A 316 27.54 4.66 -11.91
C LYS A 316 27.29 4.05 -10.53
N LEU A 317 26.10 3.50 -10.29
CA LEU A 317 25.70 3.00 -8.98
C LEU A 317 26.24 1.59 -8.72
N SER A 318 26.68 1.33 -7.49
CA SER A 318 26.96 -0.04 -7.04
C SER A 318 25.67 -0.78 -6.66
N GLU A 319 25.73 -2.12 -6.60
CA GLU A 319 24.62 -2.94 -6.09
C GLU A 319 24.19 -2.50 -4.68
N GLU A 320 25.15 -2.19 -3.80
CA GLU A 320 24.86 -1.70 -2.44
C GLU A 320 24.10 -0.37 -2.45
N GLU A 321 24.42 0.55 -3.36
CA GLU A 321 23.72 1.83 -3.49
C GLU A 321 22.31 1.64 -4.04
N VAL A 322 22.14 0.73 -5.01
CA VAL A 322 20.83 0.33 -5.54
C VAL A 322 19.96 -0.24 -4.42
N ASP A 323 20.51 -1.12 -3.59
CA ASP A 323 19.84 -1.74 -2.44
C ASP A 323 19.48 -0.72 -1.36
N GLN A 324 20.39 0.20 -1.05
CA GLN A 324 20.14 1.28 -0.11
C GLN A 324 18.98 2.16 -0.59
N MET A 325 18.97 2.53 -1.87
CA MET A 325 17.89 3.31 -2.47
C MET A 325 16.57 2.55 -2.46
N ARG A 326 16.58 1.24 -2.78
CA ARG A 326 15.40 0.37 -2.70
C ARG A 326 14.81 0.34 -1.28
N ALA A 327 15.67 0.26 -0.26
CA ALA A 327 15.24 0.25 1.14
C ALA A 327 14.56 1.58 1.54
N VAL A 328 15.07 2.72 1.09
CA VAL A 328 14.42 4.03 1.27
C VAL A 328 13.09 4.09 0.49
N GLY A 329 13.09 3.47 -0.69
CA GLY A 329 11.98 3.40 -1.62
C GLY A 329 10.80 2.59 -1.16
N GLN A 330 11.01 1.61 -0.27
CA GLN A 330 10.05 0.59 0.11
C GLN A 330 8.60 1.11 0.18
N ASN A 331 7.75 0.54 -0.67
CA ASN A 331 6.37 0.95 -0.89
C ASN A 331 5.41 -0.25 -0.93
N LYS A 332 5.85 -1.44 -0.53
CA LYS A 332 5.02 -2.65 -0.51
C LYS A 332 3.70 -2.42 0.24
N GLY A 333 2.59 -2.73 -0.43
CA GLY A 333 1.24 -2.63 0.14
C GLY A 333 0.70 -1.21 0.31
N CYS A 334 1.30 -0.21 -0.35
CA CYS A 334 0.84 1.19 -0.31
C CYS A 334 -0.36 1.49 -1.22
N MET A 335 -0.69 0.60 -2.16
CA MET A 335 -1.79 0.77 -3.10
C MET A 335 -2.44 -0.56 -3.47
N ALA A 336 -3.72 -0.50 -3.83
CA ALA A 336 -4.41 -1.63 -4.45
C ALA A 336 -3.79 -1.93 -5.82
N LEU A 337 -3.49 -3.20 -6.07
CA LEU A 337 -2.94 -3.65 -7.34
C LEU A 337 -4.04 -3.92 -8.38
N LYS A 338 -3.72 -3.65 -9.64
CA LYS A 338 -4.47 -4.08 -10.83
C LYS A 338 -4.09 -5.49 -11.28
N GLY A 339 -4.77 -6.03 -12.28
CA GLY A 339 -4.53 -7.37 -12.80
C GLY A 339 -5.19 -8.49 -11.98
N GLY A 340 -4.64 -9.70 -12.10
CA GLY A 340 -5.13 -10.88 -11.37
C GLY A 340 -4.84 -10.81 -9.88
N SER A 341 -5.89 -10.86 -9.05
CA SER A 341 -5.76 -10.74 -7.59
C SER A 341 -6.72 -11.66 -6.83
N ARG A 342 -6.26 -12.19 -5.69
CA ARG A 342 -7.11 -12.89 -4.70
C ARG A 342 -8.04 -11.92 -3.95
N GLN A 343 -7.73 -10.62 -3.93
CA GLN A 343 -8.51 -9.60 -3.24
C GLN A 343 -9.75 -9.15 -4.04
N TYR A 344 -9.74 -9.39 -5.35
CA TYR A 344 -10.87 -9.12 -6.24
C TYR A 344 -11.84 -10.31 -6.23
N LEU A 345 -13.14 -10.03 -6.10
CA LEU A 345 -14.21 -11.05 -6.06
C LEU A 345 -15.38 -10.70 -7.00
N GLY A 346 -15.15 -9.76 -7.93
CA GLY A 346 -16.18 -9.26 -8.85
C GLY A 346 -16.15 -9.95 -10.21
N GLU A 347 -17.04 -9.49 -11.09
CA GLU A 347 -16.99 -9.81 -12.53
C GLU A 347 -15.76 -9.18 -13.17
N PRO A 348 -14.99 -9.91 -14.01
CA PRO A 348 -13.79 -9.38 -14.66
C PRO A 348 -14.01 -8.00 -15.30
N GLN A 349 -13.12 -7.07 -14.98
CA GLN A 349 -13.05 -5.73 -15.57
C GLN A 349 -11.78 -5.63 -16.43
N ALA A 350 -11.69 -4.56 -17.23
CA ALA A 350 -10.55 -4.34 -18.12
C ALA A 350 -9.20 -4.25 -17.39
N ASP A 351 -9.17 -3.89 -16.10
CA ASP A 351 -7.95 -3.69 -15.32
C ASP A 351 -7.89 -4.54 -14.03
N GLN A 352 -8.91 -5.35 -13.72
CA GLN A 352 -8.96 -6.18 -12.51
C GLN A 352 -9.79 -7.45 -12.75
N TRP A 353 -9.26 -8.60 -12.34
CA TRP A 353 -9.93 -9.89 -12.42
C TRP A 353 -9.54 -10.79 -11.25
N ASN A 354 -10.35 -11.82 -11.01
CA ASN A 354 -10.04 -12.85 -10.01
C ASN A 354 -8.73 -13.57 -10.41
N MET A 355 -7.98 -14.06 -9.43
CA MET A 355 -6.77 -14.85 -9.67
C MET A 355 -7.15 -16.21 -10.32
N PRO A 356 -6.84 -16.45 -11.61
CA PRO A 356 -7.12 -17.73 -12.24
C PRO A 356 -6.01 -18.75 -11.92
N PRO A 357 -6.27 -20.07 -12.06
CA PRO A 357 -5.31 -21.12 -11.72
C PRO A 357 -3.95 -20.98 -12.43
N GLU A 358 -3.92 -20.45 -13.66
CA GLU A 358 -2.69 -20.28 -14.42
C GLU A 358 -1.76 -19.26 -13.75
N LEU A 359 -2.30 -18.15 -13.22
CA LEU A 359 -1.50 -17.15 -12.51
C LEU A 359 -1.07 -17.64 -11.13
N GLU A 360 -1.84 -18.51 -10.48
CA GLU A 360 -1.40 -19.20 -9.25
C GLU A 360 -0.17 -20.07 -9.50
N GLU A 361 -0.13 -20.78 -10.63
CA GLU A 361 1.04 -21.57 -11.02
C GLU A 361 2.22 -20.69 -11.44
N VAL A 362 1.98 -19.53 -12.06
CA VAL A 362 3.01 -18.52 -12.33
C VAL A 362 3.62 -18.03 -11.01
N ALA A 363 2.79 -17.62 -10.05
CA ALA A 363 3.22 -17.18 -8.74
C ALA A 363 4.16 -18.20 -8.07
N LYS A 364 3.77 -19.49 -8.06
CA LYS A 364 4.62 -20.58 -7.54
C LYS A 364 5.95 -20.72 -8.28
N ARG A 365 5.94 -20.66 -9.63
CA ARG A 365 7.18 -20.81 -10.43
C ARG A 365 8.20 -19.70 -10.17
N TRP A 366 7.72 -18.52 -9.78
CA TRP A 366 8.53 -17.32 -9.59
C TRP A 366 8.75 -16.96 -8.11
N ASP A 367 8.36 -17.85 -7.19
CA ASP A 367 8.46 -17.64 -5.73
C ASP A 367 7.77 -16.34 -5.25
N ILE A 368 6.69 -15.97 -5.93
CA ILE A 368 5.84 -14.83 -5.57
C ILE A 368 4.65 -15.41 -4.81
N GLU A 369 4.57 -15.11 -3.51
CA GLU A 369 3.43 -15.50 -2.68
C GLU A 369 2.37 -14.39 -2.76
N PRO A 370 1.22 -14.55 -3.45
CA PRO A 370 0.33 -13.42 -3.75
C PRO A 370 -0.15 -12.66 -2.51
N ASP A 371 -0.47 -13.37 -1.42
CA ASP A 371 -0.93 -12.77 -0.16
C ASP A 371 0.18 -12.10 0.67
N ARG A 372 1.45 -12.36 0.32
CA ARG A 372 2.62 -11.72 0.91
C ARG A 372 3.12 -10.59 0.03
N ASP A 373 3.21 -10.83 -1.28
CA ASP A 373 3.99 -10.06 -2.24
C ASP A 373 3.18 -9.16 -3.13
N LEU A 374 1.90 -9.47 -3.36
CA LEU A 374 0.99 -8.67 -4.19
C LEU A 374 -0.20 -8.15 -3.35
N TYR A 375 0.06 -7.94 -2.07
CA TYR A 375 -0.95 -7.63 -1.07
C TYR A 375 -1.07 -6.11 -0.81
N TYR A 376 -2.32 -5.61 -0.77
CA TYR A 376 -2.63 -4.26 -0.31
C TYR A 376 -3.08 -4.25 1.16
N SER A 377 -2.41 -3.44 1.98
CA SER A 377 -2.46 -3.56 3.44
C SER A 377 -3.66 -2.91 4.15
N ASP A 378 -4.44 -2.08 3.48
CA ASP A 378 -5.61 -1.38 4.06
C ASP A 378 -6.96 -2.03 3.69
N ASP A 379 -6.97 -3.33 3.35
CA ASP A 379 -8.23 -4.05 3.17
C ASP A 379 -8.97 -4.18 4.52
N PRO A 380 -10.16 -3.58 4.70
CA PRO A 380 -10.92 -3.69 5.95
C PRO A 380 -11.40 -5.12 6.24
N ARG A 381 -11.26 -6.04 5.29
CA ARG A 381 -11.54 -7.48 5.46
C ARG A 381 -10.35 -8.25 6.05
N ASP A 382 -9.17 -7.63 6.13
CA ASP A 382 -8.00 -8.24 6.78
C ASP A 382 -8.19 -8.21 8.30
N LEU A 383 -8.60 -9.35 8.85
CA LEU A 383 -8.87 -9.49 10.28
C LEU A 383 -7.60 -9.73 11.11
N ARG A 384 -6.41 -9.75 10.51
CA ARG A 384 -5.15 -9.97 11.25
C ARG A 384 -4.72 -8.70 11.97
N GLU A 385 -4.17 -8.86 13.16
CA GLU A 385 -3.51 -7.80 13.93
C GLU A 385 -2.13 -7.52 13.33
N LYS A 386 -1.74 -6.25 13.25
CA LYS A 386 -0.51 -5.80 12.57
C LYS A 386 0.47 -5.18 13.56
N GLY A 387 1.75 -5.52 13.41
CA GLY A 387 2.86 -4.97 14.19
C GLY A 387 3.79 -4.09 13.36
N MET A 388 4.87 -3.62 13.99
CA MET A 388 5.94 -2.88 13.32
C MET A 388 6.68 -3.80 12.33
N PRO A 389 6.99 -3.39 11.10
CA PRO A 389 7.78 -4.23 10.19
C PRO A 389 9.18 -4.58 10.75
N ILE A 390 9.64 -5.82 10.57
CA ILE A 390 11.02 -6.26 10.90
C ILE A 390 11.80 -6.35 9.59
N ALA A 391 12.89 -5.59 9.48
CA ALA A 391 13.70 -5.51 8.27
C ALA A 391 12.84 -5.23 6.99
N GLY A 392 11.82 -4.39 7.13
CA GLY A 392 10.88 -4.06 6.04
C GLY A 392 9.81 -5.12 5.75
N THR A 393 9.82 -6.26 6.44
CA THR A 393 8.78 -7.29 6.33
C THR A 393 7.65 -6.99 7.30
N ALA A 394 6.43 -6.85 6.79
CA ALA A 394 5.24 -6.61 7.61
C ALA A 394 4.99 -7.79 8.57
N GLN A 395 4.63 -7.48 9.82
CA GLN A 395 4.18 -8.47 10.80
C GLN A 395 2.65 -8.50 10.82
N ALA A 396 2.07 -9.70 10.77
CA ALA A 396 0.63 -9.90 10.95
C ALA A 396 0.37 -11.19 11.74
N HIS A 397 -0.66 -11.20 12.58
CA HIS A 397 -1.05 -12.38 13.35
C HIS A 397 -2.58 -12.48 13.48
N ASP A 398 -3.13 -13.68 13.47
CA ASP A 398 -4.58 -13.94 13.48
C ASP A 398 -5.14 -14.25 14.87
N THR A 399 -4.30 -14.65 15.83
CA THR A 399 -4.73 -14.91 17.21
C THR A 399 -4.94 -13.64 18.01
N ARG A 400 -5.88 -13.71 18.97
CA ARG A 400 -6.12 -12.69 19.98
C ARG A 400 -6.32 -13.34 21.34
N LEU A 401 -6.06 -12.57 22.38
CA LEU A 401 -6.48 -12.91 23.73
C LEU A 401 -7.82 -12.21 24.01
N TYR A 402 -8.80 -12.98 24.47
CA TYR A 402 -10.07 -12.47 24.96
C TYR A 402 -10.06 -12.37 26.47
N VAL A 403 -10.65 -11.31 27.00
CA VAL A 403 -10.74 -11.06 28.44
C VAL A 403 -12.15 -10.70 28.81
N GLN A 404 -12.70 -11.36 29.83
CA GLN A 404 -14.00 -11.03 30.41
C GLN A 404 -13.87 -10.84 31.91
N LEU A 405 -14.27 -9.66 32.40
CA LEU A 405 -14.52 -9.39 33.82
C LEU A 405 -15.99 -9.61 34.12
N GLN A 406 -16.30 -10.55 35.02
CA GLN A 406 -17.62 -10.65 35.66
C GLN A 406 -17.53 -10.21 37.11
N VAL A 407 -18.53 -9.46 37.56
CA VAL A 407 -18.57 -8.94 38.93
C VAL A 407 -19.80 -9.49 39.63
N PHE A 408 -19.61 -10.02 40.83
CA PHE A 408 -20.63 -10.61 41.67
C PHE A 408 -20.73 -9.86 42.98
N THR A 409 -21.89 -9.94 43.62
CA THR A 409 -22.16 -9.55 45.01
C THR A 409 -22.74 -10.74 45.78
N GLU A 410 -22.96 -10.58 47.09
CA GLU A 410 -23.33 -11.66 48.00
C GLU A 410 -22.35 -12.84 47.98
N ALA A 411 -21.08 -12.57 47.66
CA ALA A 411 -19.99 -13.52 47.65
C ALA A 411 -19.46 -13.77 49.07
N HIS A 412 -20.19 -14.57 49.84
CA HIS A 412 -19.89 -14.83 51.25
C HIS A 412 -18.68 -15.76 51.48
N ASP A 413 -18.35 -16.62 50.51
CA ASP A 413 -17.24 -17.59 50.60
C ASP A 413 -16.10 -17.23 49.64
N GLU A 414 -15.33 -16.19 49.99
CA GLU A 414 -14.18 -15.73 49.19
C GLU A 414 -13.13 -16.84 48.99
N SER A 415 -12.88 -17.66 50.01
CA SER A 415 -11.88 -18.73 49.93
C SER A 415 -12.34 -19.85 48.99
N GLY A 416 -13.61 -20.27 49.08
CA GLY A 416 -14.20 -21.22 48.14
C GLY A 416 -14.20 -20.70 46.71
N ILE A 417 -14.45 -19.40 46.50
CA ILE A 417 -14.40 -18.77 45.18
C ILE A 417 -13.00 -18.91 44.58
N ILE A 418 -11.96 -18.60 45.34
CA ILE A 418 -10.57 -18.74 44.89
C ILE A 418 -10.26 -20.19 44.52
N GLU A 419 -10.66 -21.17 45.33
CA GLU A 419 -10.42 -22.59 45.03
C GLU A 419 -11.21 -23.09 43.82
N ALA A 420 -12.45 -22.62 43.64
CA ALA A 420 -13.26 -22.93 42.47
C ALA A 420 -12.62 -22.37 41.17
N VAL A 421 -12.14 -21.12 41.21
CA VAL A 421 -11.40 -20.52 40.09
C VAL A 421 -10.12 -21.30 39.80
N LYS A 422 -9.31 -21.65 40.82
CA LYS A 422 -8.10 -22.48 40.64
C LYS A 422 -8.42 -23.84 40.00
N GLY A 423 -9.51 -24.47 40.43
CA GLY A 423 -9.95 -25.78 39.93
C GLY A 423 -10.55 -25.76 38.53
N SER A 424 -10.93 -24.59 38.01
CA SER A 424 -11.56 -24.44 36.70
C SER A 424 -10.62 -24.67 35.50
N GLY A 425 -9.30 -24.56 35.72
CA GLY A 425 -8.30 -24.60 34.65
C GLY A 425 -8.29 -23.37 33.75
N LEU A 426 -9.04 -22.33 34.08
CA LEU A 426 -9.01 -21.03 33.38
C LEU A 426 -7.86 -20.18 33.90
N GLU A 427 -7.27 -19.38 33.02
CA GLU A 427 -6.39 -18.31 33.47
C GLU A 427 -7.24 -17.13 33.95
N ALA A 428 -6.99 -16.64 35.17
CA ALA A 428 -7.82 -15.61 35.75
C ALA A 428 -7.13 -14.77 36.83
N VAL A 429 -7.77 -13.65 37.16
CA VAL A 429 -7.50 -12.84 38.35
C VAL A 429 -8.80 -12.66 39.13
N VAL A 430 -8.74 -12.84 40.45
CA VAL A 430 -9.85 -12.58 41.36
C VAL A 430 -9.54 -11.33 42.19
N TYR A 431 -10.51 -10.43 42.25
CA TYR A 431 -10.44 -9.16 42.96
C TYR A 431 -11.53 -9.09 44.03
N ALA A 432 -11.20 -8.64 45.23
CA ALA A 432 -12.19 -8.14 46.19
C ALA A 432 -12.64 -6.74 45.78
N ASN A 433 -13.95 -6.51 45.69
CA ASN A 433 -14.53 -5.24 45.26
C ASN A 433 -14.44 -4.20 46.39
N VAL A 434 -13.92 -3.00 46.08
CA VAL A 434 -13.81 -1.91 47.06
C VAL A 434 -15.16 -1.27 47.35
N ASN A 435 -16.05 -1.22 46.35
CA ASN A 435 -17.34 -0.53 46.45
C ASN A 435 -18.45 -1.45 46.96
N ASP A 436 -18.15 -2.72 47.20
CA ASP A 436 -19.09 -3.71 47.71
C ASP A 436 -18.37 -4.67 48.66
N PRO A 437 -18.65 -4.63 49.97
CA PRO A 437 -17.99 -5.49 50.96
C PRO A 437 -18.28 -6.98 50.79
N ARG A 438 -19.26 -7.36 49.95
CA ARG A 438 -19.56 -8.75 49.58
C ARG A 438 -19.34 -8.99 48.08
N GLY A 439 -18.59 -8.11 47.44
CA GLY A 439 -18.40 -8.13 46.01
C GLY A 439 -17.06 -8.75 45.60
N VAL A 440 -17.07 -9.53 44.53
CA VAL A 440 -15.86 -10.05 43.89
C VAL A 440 -15.91 -9.80 42.38
N GLY A 441 -14.76 -9.52 41.79
CA GLY A 441 -14.57 -9.47 40.34
C GLY A 441 -13.68 -10.60 39.88
N VAL A 442 -14.06 -11.30 38.82
CA VAL A 442 -13.29 -12.39 38.22
C VAL A 442 -12.99 -12.02 36.77
N ALA A 443 -11.72 -11.76 36.46
CA ALA A 443 -11.26 -11.51 35.10
C ALA A 443 -10.66 -12.78 34.52
N ILE A 444 -11.29 -13.37 33.50
CA ILE A 444 -10.82 -14.56 32.78
C ILE A 444 -10.10 -14.14 31.51
N PHE A 445 -8.98 -14.82 31.19
CA PHE A 445 -8.16 -14.62 30.00
C PHE A 445 -8.14 -15.93 29.20
N THR A 446 -8.50 -15.89 27.93
CA THR A 446 -8.51 -17.08 27.06
C THR A 446 -8.29 -16.74 25.59
N GLU A 447 -7.63 -17.62 24.85
CA GLU A 447 -7.50 -17.53 23.39
C GLU A 447 -8.71 -18.10 22.66
N ASP A 448 -9.50 -18.95 23.35
CA ASP A 448 -10.72 -19.54 22.83
C ASP A 448 -11.95 -18.92 23.53
N PRO A 449 -12.68 -18.00 22.89
CA PRO A 449 -13.83 -17.35 23.50
C PRO A 449 -14.98 -18.32 23.80
N THR A 450 -14.97 -19.55 23.28
CA THR A 450 -15.96 -20.56 23.67
C THR A 450 -15.83 -20.96 25.15
N ASP A 451 -14.68 -20.72 25.77
CA ASP A 451 -14.47 -20.95 27.21
C ASP A 451 -15.43 -20.11 28.08
N PHE A 452 -15.83 -18.92 27.65
CA PHE A 452 -16.78 -18.08 28.41
C PHE A 452 -18.16 -18.74 28.56
N VAL A 453 -18.61 -19.47 27.53
CA VAL A 453 -19.92 -20.13 27.53
C VAL A 453 -19.86 -21.61 27.92
N THR A 454 -18.65 -22.15 28.15
CA THR A 454 -18.42 -23.54 28.56
C THR A 454 -17.79 -23.61 29.95
N LYS A 455 -16.47 -23.48 30.07
CA LYS A 455 -15.73 -23.59 31.34
C LYS A 455 -16.13 -22.51 32.35
N ALA A 456 -16.15 -21.25 31.92
CA ALA A 456 -16.53 -20.13 32.81
C ALA A 456 -18.00 -20.24 33.21
N ARG A 457 -18.87 -20.61 32.27
CA ARG A 457 -20.28 -20.86 32.56
C ARG A 457 -20.45 -22.00 33.56
N ALA A 458 -19.71 -23.09 33.44
CA ALA A 458 -19.76 -24.19 34.40
C ALA A 458 -19.28 -23.76 35.80
N LEU A 459 -18.20 -22.97 35.86
CA LEU A 459 -17.69 -22.38 37.09
C LEU A 459 -18.74 -21.50 37.78
N TYR A 460 -19.34 -20.56 37.06
CA TYR A 460 -20.28 -19.60 37.64
C TYR A 460 -21.66 -20.19 37.99
N ASN A 461 -22.02 -21.35 37.43
CA ASN A 461 -23.26 -22.07 37.80
C ASN A 461 -23.04 -23.15 38.88
N SER A 462 -21.84 -23.23 39.45
CA SER A 462 -21.51 -24.18 40.53
C SER A 462 -21.21 -23.44 41.82
N GLU A 463 -21.30 -24.13 42.95
CA GLU A 463 -20.87 -23.56 44.23
C GLU A 463 -19.38 -23.18 44.21
N PRO A 464 -18.99 -22.04 44.83
CA PRO A 464 -19.84 -21.10 45.58
C PRO A 464 -20.46 -19.97 44.73
N PHE A 465 -20.24 -19.92 43.42
CA PHE A 465 -20.79 -18.85 42.57
C PHE A 465 -22.29 -18.95 42.36
N ALA A 466 -22.87 -20.15 42.46
CA ALA A 466 -24.31 -20.36 42.35
C ALA A 466 -25.11 -19.58 43.42
N ASP A 467 -24.52 -19.37 44.59
CA ASP A 467 -25.08 -18.57 45.69
C ASP A 467 -24.81 -17.06 45.55
N CYS A 468 -23.93 -16.65 44.62
CA CYS A 468 -23.60 -15.25 44.38
C CYS A 468 -24.60 -14.59 43.42
N MET A 469 -24.76 -13.27 43.51
CA MET A 469 -25.56 -12.49 42.56
C MET A 469 -24.65 -11.78 41.54
N LEU A 470 -24.77 -12.11 40.26
CA LEU A 470 -24.08 -11.40 39.18
C LEU A 470 -24.56 -9.94 39.07
N LEU A 471 -23.63 -9.03 38.76
CA LEU A 471 -23.90 -7.63 38.42
C LEU A 471 -23.67 -7.42 36.90
N PRO A 472 -24.70 -7.57 36.05
CA PRO A 472 -24.54 -7.53 34.59
C PRO A 472 -23.99 -6.20 34.08
N ASP A 473 -24.39 -5.08 34.68
CA ASP A 473 -23.95 -3.73 34.30
C ASP A 473 -22.43 -3.51 34.51
N MET A 474 -21.79 -4.36 35.32
CA MET A 474 -20.35 -4.32 35.59
C MET A 474 -19.58 -5.38 34.79
N THR A 475 -20.25 -6.14 33.92
CA THR A 475 -19.59 -7.10 33.04
C THR A 475 -18.84 -6.34 31.94
N MET A 476 -17.59 -6.70 31.71
CA MET A 476 -16.75 -6.07 30.68
C MET A 476 -16.07 -7.16 29.87
N ILE A 477 -16.15 -7.06 28.54
CA ILE A 477 -15.53 -8.04 27.63
C ILE A 477 -14.78 -7.31 26.52
N GLY A 478 -13.66 -7.87 26.10
CA GLY A 478 -12.97 -7.40 24.91
C GLY A 478 -11.86 -8.35 24.47
N ARG A 479 -11.19 -7.96 23.39
CA ARG A 479 -10.05 -8.69 22.81
C ARG A 479 -8.82 -7.79 22.70
N THR A 480 -7.64 -8.37 22.79
CA THR A 480 -6.40 -7.65 22.47
C THR A 480 -6.32 -7.30 20.98
N TYR A 481 -5.48 -6.31 20.66
CA TYR A 481 -5.33 -5.76 19.32
C TYR A 481 -3.92 -5.15 19.14
N GLY A 482 -3.50 -5.01 17.88
CA GLY A 482 -2.25 -4.34 17.50
C GLY A 482 -2.42 -2.84 17.24
N PHE A 483 -1.38 -2.04 17.50
CA PHE A 483 -1.35 -0.61 17.16
C PHE A 483 -0.45 -0.31 15.94
N GLY A 484 0.09 -1.35 15.29
CA GLY A 484 0.98 -1.25 14.13
C GLY A 484 2.41 -0.80 14.48
N ARG A 485 2.78 -0.85 15.77
CA ARG A 485 4.07 -0.35 16.28
C ARG A 485 4.78 -1.33 17.20
N GLU A 486 4.17 -2.48 17.42
CA GLU A 486 4.66 -3.52 18.31
C GLU A 486 5.89 -4.18 17.68
N PRO A 487 6.99 -4.36 18.43
CA PRO A 487 8.17 -5.04 17.93
C PRO A 487 7.92 -6.54 17.69
N ASP A 488 7.02 -7.16 18.45
CA ASP A 488 6.54 -8.52 18.26
C ASP A 488 5.01 -8.50 18.42
N ILE A 489 4.29 -8.66 17.30
CA ILE A 489 2.83 -8.58 17.32
C ILE A 489 2.21 -9.78 18.05
N LYS A 490 2.80 -10.97 17.96
CA LYS A 490 2.27 -12.19 18.56
C LYS A 490 2.38 -12.11 20.08
N ASP A 491 3.57 -11.77 20.57
CA ASP A 491 3.79 -11.59 22.00
C ASP A 491 2.92 -10.45 22.56
N TRP A 492 2.75 -9.37 21.81
CA TRP A 492 1.87 -8.28 22.22
C TRP A 492 0.43 -8.73 22.43
N VAL A 493 -0.18 -9.35 21.43
CA VAL A 493 -1.61 -9.71 21.48
C VAL A 493 -1.89 -10.85 22.46
N LEU A 494 -0.93 -11.76 22.71
CA LEU A 494 -1.14 -12.89 23.61
C LEU A 494 -0.66 -12.64 25.04
N ASN A 495 0.43 -11.92 25.25
CA ASN A 495 1.13 -11.92 26.54
C ASN A 495 1.15 -10.56 27.24
N HIS A 496 0.97 -9.44 26.54
CA HIS A 496 1.06 -8.12 27.16
C HIS A 496 0.05 -7.93 28.31
N ALA A 497 -1.23 -8.22 28.05
CA ALA A 497 -2.29 -8.14 29.05
C ALA A 497 -2.05 -9.09 30.23
N ARG A 498 -1.65 -10.34 29.96
CA ARG A 498 -1.32 -11.35 30.97
C ARG A 498 -0.17 -10.90 31.88
N ARG A 499 0.91 -10.36 31.31
CA ARG A 499 2.07 -9.85 32.08
C ARG A 499 1.66 -8.79 33.10
N HIS A 500 0.78 -7.87 32.73
CA HIS A 500 0.29 -6.85 33.65
C HIS A 500 -0.72 -7.40 34.66
N ALA A 501 -1.67 -8.22 34.21
CA ALA A 501 -2.68 -8.82 35.07
C ALA A 501 -2.07 -9.70 36.16
N TYR A 502 -1.07 -10.52 35.82
CA TYR A 502 -0.42 -11.47 36.71
C TYR A 502 0.85 -10.92 37.39
N ASN A 503 1.11 -9.61 37.27
CA ASN A 503 2.22 -9.01 37.99
C ASN A 503 1.94 -9.03 39.50
N GLU A 504 2.85 -9.66 40.26
CA GLU A 504 2.76 -9.80 41.72
C GLU A 504 2.91 -8.47 42.47
N ASP A 505 3.56 -7.46 41.88
CA ASP A 505 3.65 -6.13 42.48
C ASP A 505 2.36 -5.32 42.27
N PHE A 506 1.56 -5.65 41.25
CA PHE A 506 0.38 -4.88 40.87
C PHE A 506 -0.88 -5.43 41.55
N GLN A 507 -1.12 -4.95 42.77
CA GLN A 507 -2.15 -5.48 43.68
C GLN A 507 -3.54 -4.83 43.52
N TRP A 508 -3.65 -3.69 42.84
CA TRP A 508 -4.90 -2.96 42.65
C TRP A 508 -5.27 -2.88 41.18
N ALA A 509 -6.56 -2.92 40.86
CA ALA A 509 -7.08 -2.74 39.51
C ALA A 509 -8.27 -1.78 39.48
N VAL A 510 -8.31 -0.93 38.46
CA VAL A 510 -9.49 -0.14 38.09
C VAL A 510 -9.88 -0.52 36.66
N TRP A 511 -11.06 -1.11 36.51
CA TRP A 511 -11.61 -1.52 35.22
C TRP A 511 -12.75 -0.61 34.81
N TYR A 512 -12.78 -0.20 33.55
CA TYR A 512 -13.86 0.60 33.00
C TYR A 512 -13.94 0.47 31.48
N PRO A 513 -15.15 0.44 30.91
CA PRO A 513 -15.33 0.59 29.48
C PRO A 513 -15.38 2.07 29.09
N LEU A 514 -15.14 2.35 27.81
CA LEU A 514 -15.23 3.69 27.25
C LEU A 514 -15.73 3.65 25.80
N ARG A 515 -16.40 4.74 25.42
CA ARG A 515 -16.85 4.98 24.04
C ARG A 515 -16.50 6.40 23.62
N ARG A 516 -15.92 6.55 22.43
CA ARG A 516 -15.70 7.87 21.82
C ARG A 516 -16.95 8.30 21.06
N ASN A 517 -17.11 9.61 20.89
CA ASN A 517 -18.17 10.13 20.03
C ASN A 517 -17.81 10.01 18.54
N GLY A 518 -18.82 10.04 17.68
CA GLY A 518 -18.67 9.85 16.22
C GLY A 518 -17.78 10.89 15.52
N GLU A 519 -17.65 12.10 16.08
CA GLU A 519 -16.80 13.16 15.51
C GLU A 519 -15.33 12.76 15.45
N PHE A 520 -14.86 11.96 16.41
CA PHE A 520 -13.48 11.47 16.42
C PHE A 520 -13.11 10.72 15.14
N TYR A 521 -14.05 9.94 14.60
CA TYR A 521 -13.85 9.13 13.40
C TYR A 521 -13.92 9.92 12.09
N GLN A 522 -14.46 11.13 12.13
CA GLN A 522 -14.48 12.03 10.97
C GLN A 522 -13.18 12.82 10.81
N LEU A 523 -12.32 12.82 11.84
CA LEU A 523 -10.99 13.44 11.77
C LEU A 523 -10.08 12.67 10.81
N THR A 524 -9.10 13.37 10.23
CA THR A 524 -8.06 12.70 9.45
C THR A 524 -7.21 11.79 10.32
N LYS A 525 -6.57 10.76 9.73
CA LYS A 525 -5.69 9.83 10.47
C LYS A 525 -4.54 10.55 11.19
N ALA A 526 -4.00 11.63 10.61
CA ALA A 526 -2.96 12.43 11.22
C ALA A 526 -3.46 13.14 12.50
N GLU A 527 -4.66 13.72 12.46
CA GLU A 527 -5.28 14.37 13.62
C GLU A 527 -5.60 13.37 14.72
N GLN A 528 -6.21 12.23 14.36
CA GLN A 528 -6.47 11.13 15.28
C GLN A 528 -5.16 10.68 15.95
N GLY A 529 -4.10 10.48 15.17
CA GLY A 529 -2.78 10.05 15.65
C GLY A 529 -2.18 11.02 16.66
N LYS A 530 -2.30 12.33 16.44
CA LYS A 530 -1.81 13.36 17.38
C LYS A 530 -2.57 13.33 18.71
N ILE A 531 -3.90 13.21 18.67
CA ILE A 531 -4.76 13.14 19.86
C ILE A 531 -4.45 11.88 20.67
N LEU A 532 -4.34 10.73 20.01
CA LEU A 532 -4.04 9.45 20.67
C LEU A 532 -2.63 9.44 21.25
N MET A 533 -1.66 10.09 20.59
CA MET A 533 -0.29 10.20 21.10
C MET A 533 -0.24 10.99 22.40
N GLU A 534 -0.96 12.13 22.49
CA GLU A 534 -1.07 12.94 23.71
C GLU A 534 -1.50 12.09 24.90
N HIS A 535 -2.60 11.35 24.73
CA HIS A 535 -3.16 10.50 25.78
C HIS A 535 -2.24 9.31 26.11
N GLY A 536 -1.73 8.63 25.09
CA GLY A 536 -0.85 7.46 25.25
C GLY A 536 0.50 7.77 25.90
N MET A 537 1.03 8.99 25.77
CA MET A 537 2.26 9.40 26.46
C MET A 537 2.11 9.39 27.99
N ILE A 538 0.94 9.78 28.51
CA ILE A 538 0.70 9.79 29.96
C ILE A 538 0.75 8.35 30.49
N GLY A 539 0.04 7.43 29.85
CA GLY A 539 0.07 6.01 30.21
C GLY A 539 1.48 5.42 30.16
N ARG A 540 2.23 5.69 29.07
CA ARG A 540 3.62 5.24 28.94
C ARG A 540 4.52 5.76 30.06
N ASN A 541 4.41 7.04 30.43
CA ASN A 541 5.26 7.63 31.47
C ASN A 541 5.01 6.97 32.84
N PHE A 542 3.75 6.70 33.18
CA PHE A 542 3.41 5.96 34.40
C PHE A 542 3.93 4.52 34.34
N GLY A 543 3.82 3.86 33.18
CA GLY A 543 4.33 2.51 32.98
C GLY A 543 5.84 2.40 33.10
N SER A 544 6.60 3.28 32.45
CA SER A 544 8.06 3.31 32.53
C SER A 544 8.59 3.59 33.94
N ALA A 545 7.80 4.27 34.77
CA ALA A 545 8.13 4.54 36.17
C ALA A 545 7.71 3.40 37.12
N GLY A 546 7.10 2.33 36.60
CA GLY A 546 6.59 1.20 37.40
C GLY A 546 5.34 1.52 38.21
N TYR A 547 4.65 2.63 37.93
CA TYR A 547 3.46 3.05 38.69
C TYR A 547 2.17 2.40 38.22
N ALA A 548 2.10 1.98 36.96
CA ALA A 548 0.92 1.33 36.41
C ALA A 548 1.26 0.39 35.26
N GLY A 549 0.49 -0.68 35.13
CA GLY A 549 0.34 -1.44 33.90
C GLY A 549 -1.05 -1.22 33.33
N ASP A 550 -1.16 -1.33 32.03
CA ASP A 550 -2.44 -1.22 31.33
C ASP A 550 -2.81 -2.53 30.65
N ILE A 551 -4.10 -2.85 30.72
CA ILE A 551 -4.74 -3.91 29.96
C ILE A 551 -5.72 -3.19 29.05
N ARG A 552 -5.45 -3.16 27.74
CA ARG A 552 -6.31 -2.50 26.76
C ARG A 552 -6.95 -3.53 25.85
N LEU A 553 -8.26 -3.43 25.70
CA LEU A 553 -9.06 -4.37 24.93
C LEU A 553 -9.99 -3.59 24.00
N GLU A 554 -10.10 -4.03 22.75
CA GLU A 554 -11.17 -3.61 21.84
C GLU A 554 -12.46 -4.37 22.16
N SER A 555 -13.59 -3.67 22.12
CA SER A 555 -14.91 -4.18 22.50
C SER A 555 -16.02 -3.86 21.49
N PHE A 556 -15.65 -3.34 20.30
CA PHE A 556 -16.57 -3.04 19.21
C PHE A 556 -17.55 -4.19 18.93
N GLY A 557 -18.84 -3.99 19.20
CA GLY A 557 -19.88 -5.00 19.01
C GLY A 557 -19.81 -6.23 19.94
N LEU A 558 -18.94 -6.25 20.95
CA LEU A 558 -18.81 -7.34 21.94
C LEU A 558 -19.50 -7.00 23.26
N ASP A 559 -19.50 -5.72 23.65
CA ASP A 559 -20.13 -5.24 24.87
C ASP A 559 -21.61 -4.88 24.66
N ALA A 560 -22.44 -5.10 25.69
CA ALA A 560 -23.88 -4.86 25.63
C ALA A 560 -24.25 -3.37 25.44
N ASN A 561 -23.35 -2.45 25.78
CA ASN A 561 -23.54 -1.02 25.61
C ASN A 561 -22.78 -0.46 24.39
N ASP A 562 -22.25 -1.34 23.53
CA ASP A 562 -21.44 -1.01 22.35
C ASP A 562 -20.28 -0.06 22.70
N ASN A 563 -19.57 -0.38 23.78
CA ASN A 563 -18.35 0.30 24.13
C ASN A 563 -17.23 -0.04 23.14
N GLU A 564 -16.33 0.89 22.91
CA GLU A 564 -15.22 0.69 21.96
C GLU A 564 -14.06 -0.05 22.60
N PHE A 565 -13.78 0.27 23.87
CA PHE A 565 -12.69 -0.32 24.61
C PHE A 565 -13.07 -0.63 26.04
N VAL A 566 -12.37 -1.62 26.59
CA VAL A 566 -12.30 -1.90 28.02
C VAL A 566 -10.86 -1.69 28.46
N ILE A 567 -10.68 -0.92 29.54
CA ILE A 567 -9.38 -0.61 30.10
C ILE A 567 -9.29 -1.17 31.52
N GLY A 568 -8.26 -1.96 31.79
CA GLY A 568 -7.83 -2.36 33.13
C GLY A 568 -6.54 -1.63 33.50
N VAL A 569 -6.60 -0.70 34.45
CA VAL A 569 -5.41 -0.04 35.02
C VAL A 569 -5.00 -0.79 36.28
N VAL A 570 -3.86 -1.48 36.22
CA VAL A 570 -3.32 -2.27 37.34
C VAL A 570 -2.12 -1.56 37.97
N THR A 571 -2.06 -1.51 39.30
CA THR A 571 -1.06 -0.70 40.02
C THR A 571 -0.66 -1.33 41.36
N PRO A 572 0.55 -1.03 41.90
CA PRO A 572 0.90 -1.40 43.27
C PRO A 572 0.05 -0.71 44.35
N ARG A 573 -0.48 0.48 44.06
CA ARG A 573 -1.18 1.33 45.03
C ARG A 573 -2.40 1.98 44.37
N LEU A 574 -3.57 1.89 45.02
CA LEU A 574 -4.84 2.39 44.48
C LEU A 574 -4.80 3.88 44.08
N GLU A 575 -4.13 4.71 44.88
CA GLU A 575 -3.97 6.14 44.60
C GLU A 575 -3.22 6.42 43.29
N TRP A 576 -2.36 5.51 42.82
CA TRP A 576 -1.66 5.65 41.55
C TRP A 576 -2.60 5.44 40.38
N ALA A 577 -3.51 4.46 40.47
CA ALA A 577 -4.56 4.28 39.48
C ALA A 577 -5.48 5.51 39.42
N SER A 578 -5.90 6.02 40.59
CA SER A 578 -6.69 7.25 40.66
C SER A 578 -5.94 8.45 40.06
N LYS A 579 -4.63 8.58 40.31
CA LYS A 579 -3.83 9.70 39.81
C LYS A 579 -3.63 9.64 38.31
N LEU A 580 -3.40 8.44 37.76
CA LEU A 580 -3.29 8.22 36.31
C LEU A 580 -4.59 8.60 35.60
N ILE A 581 -5.72 8.09 36.08
CA ILE A 581 -7.04 8.42 35.49
C ILE A 581 -7.31 9.92 35.59
N GLN A 582 -6.96 10.57 36.72
CA GLN A 582 -7.05 12.03 36.86
C GLN A 582 -6.20 12.76 35.81
N ALA A 583 -4.96 12.32 35.59
CA ALA A 583 -4.04 12.93 34.63
C ALA A 583 -4.51 12.77 33.16
N MET A 584 -5.30 11.74 32.87
CA MET A 584 -5.88 11.51 31.54
C MET A 584 -7.12 12.36 31.23
N ARG A 585 -7.82 12.88 32.24
CA ARG A 585 -9.04 13.72 32.08
C ARG A 585 -8.86 14.96 31.20
N PRO A 586 -7.78 15.77 31.32
CA PRO A 586 -7.64 16.98 30.52
C PRO A 586 -7.21 16.73 29.06
N THR A 587 -6.82 15.51 28.70
CA THR A 587 -6.38 15.22 27.33
C THR A 587 -7.48 15.49 26.31
N THR A 588 -7.10 15.83 25.08
CA THR A 588 -8.08 16.11 24.01
C THR A 588 -9.03 14.94 23.78
N GLN A 589 -8.50 13.70 23.83
CA GLN A 589 -9.31 12.48 23.70
C GLN A 589 -10.42 12.43 24.73
N THR A 590 -10.08 12.58 26.01
CA THR A 590 -11.04 12.42 27.12
C THR A 590 -11.99 13.59 27.25
N SER A 591 -11.50 14.82 27.05
CA SER A 591 -12.27 16.04 27.31
C SER A 591 -13.22 16.42 26.18
N LYS A 592 -12.88 16.07 24.93
CA LYS A 592 -13.65 16.48 23.74
C LYS A 592 -14.33 15.32 23.02
N TYR A 593 -13.68 14.17 22.97
CA TYR A 593 -14.09 13.06 22.10
C TYR A 593 -14.64 11.85 22.86
N MET A 594 -14.86 11.96 24.17
CA MET A 594 -15.43 10.89 24.98
C MET A 594 -16.95 11.04 25.09
N ASP A 595 -17.69 9.98 24.77
CA ASP A 595 -19.14 9.92 24.91
C ASP A 595 -19.54 9.28 26.26
N SER A 596 -18.93 8.14 26.59
CA SER A 596 -19.13 7.44 27.86
C SER A 596 -17.80 7.00 28.48
N LEU A 597 -17.78 6.94 29.82
CA LEU A 597 -16.64 6.41 30.58
C LEU A 597 -17.14 5.78 31.88
N GLY A 598 -17.06 4.46 31.96
CA GLY A 598 -17.60 3.67 33.06
C GLY A 598 -18.80 2.80 32.65
N PRO A 599 -19.33 1.99 33.57
CA PRO A 599 -19.09 2.04 35.01
C PRO A 599 -17.69 1.59 35.43
N PHE A 600 -17.25 2.03 36.61
CA PHE A 600 -15.92 1.72 37.15
C PHE A 600 -16.01 0.59 38.18
N PHE A 601 -15.28 -0.50 37.94
CA PHE A 601 -14.98 -1.51 38.95
C PHE A 601 -13.61 -1.21 39.58
N VAL A 602 -13.54 -1.23 40.91
CA VAL A 602 -12.31 -1.00 41.67
C VAL A 602 -12.07 -2.22 42.56
N GLY A 603 -10.96 -2.92 42.32
CA GLY A 603 -10.68 -4.19 42.96
C GLY A 603 -9.28 -4.27 43.55
N LYS A 604 -9.16 -4.94 44.70
CA LYS A 604 -7.87 -5.41 45.22
C LYS A 604 -7.71 -6.88 44.86
N LYS A 605 -6.59 -7.24 44.24
CA LYS A 605 -6.27 -8.61 43.86
C LYS A 605 -6.18 -9.48 45.13
N ILE A 606 -6.91 -10.59 45.12
CA ILE A 606 -6.88 -11.61 46.19
C ILE A 606 -6.36 -12.96 45.67
N TRP A 607 -6.43 -13.18 44.36
CA TRP A 607 -5.78 -14.30 43.69
C TRP A 607 -5.49 -13.99 42.22
N GLN A 608 -4.49 -14.66 41.64
CA GLN A 608 -4.18 -14.65 40.22
C GLN A 608 -3.59 -15.98 39.78
N SER A 609 -3.71 -16.31 38.50
CA SER A 609 -2.89 -17.33 37.86
C SER A 609 -1.39 -17.00 37.98
N GLY A 610 -0.54 -18.02 37.95
CA GLY A 610 0.91 -17.86 38.11
C GLY A 610 1.53 -16.96 37.04
N PRO A 611 2.72 -16.38 37.29
CA PRO A 611 3.40 -15.56 36.30
C PRO A 611 3.66 -16.38 35.03
N LEU A 612 3.57 -15.72 33.88
CA LEU A 612 4.00 -16.32 32.62
C LEU A 612 5.45 -16.77 32.80
N LYS A 613 5.70 -18.09 32.73
CA LYS A 613 7.08 -18.59 32.64
C LYS A 613 7.69 -17.94 31.41
N HIS A 614 8.86 -17.32 31.55
CA HIS A 614 9.62 -16.85 30.39
C HIS A 614 9.72 -17.99 29.39
N MET A 615 9.00 -17.87 28.27
CA MET A 615 9.33 -18.65 27.09
C MET A 615 10.59 -18.00 26.53
N GLU A 616 11.75 -18.47 27.00
CA GLU A 616 12.99 -18.29 26.24
C GLU A 616 12.75 -18.95 24.88
N ASN A 617 12.65 -18.13 23.84
CA ASN A 617 12.94 -18.48 22.46
C ASN A 617 13.72 -17.34 21.84
#